data_AF-A0A388S1H9-F1
#
_entry.id   AF-A0A388S1H9-F1
#
_cell.length_a   1.000
_cell.length_b   1.000
_cell.length_c   1.000
_cell.angle_alpha   90.00
_cell.angle_beta   90.00
_cell.angle_gamma   90.00
#
_symmetry.space_group_name_H-M   'P 1'
#
loop_
_entity.id
_entity.type
_entity.pdbx_description
1 polymer ?
#
loop_
_entity_poly.entity_id
_entity_poly.type
_entity_poly.pdbx_seq_one_letter_code
_entity_poly.pdbx_strand_id
1 'polypeptide(L)' 'MDKMMKPDSTRKGWLVRTGNDYLFPQGGDVGYTPNLADAGAFESEEEAIEAGRDHCDPGFVVIRDPR' A
#
# COMPACT_ATOMS: atom_id res chain seq x y z
N MET A 1 -12.88 -23.59 17.74
CA MET A 1 -11.48 -23.21 17.47
C MET A 1 -11.45 -21.71 17.30
N ASP A 2 -11.24 -21.02 18.41
CA ASP A 2 -11.09 -19.57 18.47
C ASP A 2 -9.79 -19.24 17.75
N LYS A 3 -9.89 -18.84 16.48
CA LYS A 3 -8.75 -18.25 15.77
C LYS A 3 -8.54 -16.90 16.44
N MET A 4 -7.77 -16.91 17.52
CA MET A 4 -7.29 -15.71 18.20
C MET A 4 -6.36 -14.99 17.23
N MET A 5 -6.94 -14.24 16.30
CA MET A 5 -6.25 -13.20 15.54
C MET A 5 -5.88 -12.15 16.57
N LYS A 6 -4.65 -12.25 17.07
CA LYS A 6 -4.07 -11.20 17.91
C LYS A 6 -4.30 -9.88 17.18
N PRO A 7 -4.76 -8.81 17.86
CA PRO A 7 -4.68 -7.50 17.28
C PRO A 7 -3.18 -7.21 17.16
N ASP A 8 -2.62 -7.43 15.98
CA ASP A 8 -1.31 -6.90 15.65
C ASP A 8 -1.53 -5.38 15.59
N SER A 9 -1.49 -4.73 16.75
CA SER A 9 -1.58 -3.28 16.91
C SER A 9 -0.32 -2.58 16.41
N THR A 10 0.35 -3.17 15.41
CA THR A 10 1.59 -2.74 14.77
C THR A 10 1.53 -2.95 13.26
N ARG A 11 0.35 -3.14 12.64
CA ARG A 11 0.19 -3.20 11.17
C ARG A 11 0.49 -1.84 10.53
N LYS A 12 1.77 -1.46 10.55
CA LYS A 12 2.37 -0.54 9.60
C LYS A 12 2.29 -1.26 8.26
N GLY A 13 1.29 -0.90 7.46
CA GLY A 13 1.16 -1.43 6.12
C GLY A 13 2.28 -0.97 5.20
N TRP A 14 2.17 -1.28 3.93
CA TRP A 14 3.14 -0.90 2.91
C TRP A 14 2.51 0.05 1.92
N LEU A 15 3.21 1.13 1.59
CA LEU A 15 2.78 2.10 0.60
C LEU A 15 3.60 1.95 -0.66
N VAL A 16 2.96 2.16 -1.80
CA VAL A 16 3.62 2.20 -3.09
C VAL A 16 3.65 3.63 -3.57
N ARG A 17 4.84 4.14 -3.86
CA ARG A 17 5.07 5.47 -4.42
C ARG A 17 5.56 5.34 -5.85
N THR A 18 4.97 6.08 -6.78
CA THR A 18 5.44 6.24 -8.16
C THR A 18 5.60 7.72 -8.47
N GLY A 19 6.80 8.14 -8.89
CA GLY A 19 7.11 9.56 -9.06
C GLY A 19 6.81 10.40 -7.79
N ASN A 20 5.81 11.28 -7.87
CA ASN A 20 5.37 12.13 -6.77
C ASN A 20 4.04 11.68 -6.11
N ASP A 21 3.48 10.56 -6.56
CA ASP A 21 2.18 10.08 -6.13
C ASP A 21 2.28 8.70 -5.46
N TYR A 22 1.23 8.33 -4.74
CA TYR A 22 1.08 7.06 -4.05
C TYR A 22 -0.12 6.29 -4.59
N LEU A 23 -0.06 4.96 -4.55
CA LEU A 23 -1.22 4.14 -4.88
C LEU A 23 -2.33 4.35 -3.85
N PHE A 24 -3.55 4.51 -4.35
CA PHE A 24 -4.76 4.63 -3.57
C PHE A 24 -5.83 3.68 -4.12
N PRO A 25 -5.92 2.44 -3.60
CA PRO A 25 -6.97 1.50 -3.95
C PRO A 25 -8.35 2.07 -3.56
N GLN A 26 -9.19 2.35 -4.55
CA GLN A 26 -10.58 2.74 -4.40
C GLN A 26 -11.49 1.64 -4.95
N GLY A 27 -12.05 0.80 -4.06
CA GLY A 27 -13.24 0.00 -4.36
C GLY A 27 -13.21 -0.89 -5.61
N GLY A 28 -12.03 -1.32 -6.07
CA GLY A 28 -11.85 -2.16 -7.27
C GLY A 28 -10.92 -1.57 -8.33
N ASP A 29 -10.64 -0.27 -8.25
CA ASP A 29 -9.65 0.41 -9.09
C ASP A 29 -8.48 0.92 -8.26
N VAL A 30 -7.29 0.97 -8.86
CA VAL A 30 -6.11 1.53 -8.21
C VAL A 30 -5.85 2.92 -8.77
N GLY A 31 -6.20 3.94 -7.98
CA GLY A 31 -5.93 5.34 -8.29
C GLY A 31 -4.58 5.81 -7.75
N TYR A 32 -4.29 7.09 -7.97
CA TYR A 32 -3.10 7.76 -7.47
C TYR A 32 -3.46 8.96 -6.60
N THR A 33 -2.68 9.20 -5.56
CA THR A 33 -2.82 10.41 -4.72
C THR A 33 -1.46 11.01 -4.40
N PRO A 34 -1.27 12.33 -4.51
CA PRO A 34 -0.04 12.98 -4.05
C PRO A 34 0.05 13.04 -2.52
N ASN A 35 -1.06 12.79 -1.81
CA ASN A 35 -1.11 12.88 -0.36
C ASN A 35 -0.78 11.55 0.30
N LEU A 36 0.31 11.51 1.06
CA LEU A 36 0.66 10.35 1.88
C LEU A 36 -0.47 9.96 2.86
N ALA A 37 -1.24 10.94 3.35
CA ALA A 37 -2.33 10.70 4.28
C ALA A 37 -3.52 9.96 3.65
N ASP A 38 -3.72 10.11 2.34
CA ASP A 38 -4.78 9.42 1.59
C ASP A 38 -4.25 8.13 0.94
N ALA A 39 -2.94 7.90 0.92
CA ALA A 39 -2.35 6.70 0.35
C ALA A 39 -2.89 5.43 1.02
N GLY A 40 -3.26 4.43 0.20
CA GLY A 40 -3.73 3.16 0.73
C GLY A 40 -2.54 2.25 1.07
N ALA A 41 -2.63 1.62 2.24
CA ALA A 41 -1.60 0.72 2.72
C ALA A 41 -1.99 -0.73 2.42
N PHE A 42 -1.06 -1.46 1.82
CA PHE A 42 -1.12 -2.89 1.57
C PHE A 42 -0.75 -3.66 2.84
N GLU A 43 -1.28 -4.87 2.99
CA GLU A 43 -1.03 -5.66 4.20
C GLU A 43 0.39 -6.25 4.22
N SER A 44 1.00 -6.44 3.05
CA SER A 44 2.33 -7.05 2.88
C SER A 44 3.18 -6.30 1.83
N GLU A 45 4.51 -6.41 1.98
CA GLU A 45 5.45 -5.81 1.02
C GLU A 45 5.27 -6.42 -0.38
N GLU A 46 5.09 -7.74 -0.44
CA GLU A 46 4.87 -8.49 -1.68
C GLU A 46 3.64 -7.98 -2.44
N GLU A 47 2.53 -7.78 -1.73
CA GLU A 47 1.28 -7.23 -2.30
C GLU A 47 1.49 -5.81 -2.84
N ALA A 48 2.24 -4.97 -2.11
CA ALA A 48 2.63 -3.64 -2.58
C ALA A 48 3.52 -3.70 -3.84
N ILE A 49 4.46 -4.65 -3.91
CA ILE A 49 5.32 -4.86 -5.09
C ILE A 49 4.46 -5.28 -6.29
N GLU A 50 3.54 -6.23 -6.11
CA GLU A 50 2.66 -6.69 -7.18
C GLU A 50 1.78 -5.55 -7.71
N ALA A 51 1.14 -4.79 -6.81
CA ALA A 51 0.35 -3.62 -7.19
C ALA A 51 1.19 -2.54 -7.90
N GLY A 52 2.41 -2.29 -7.42
CA GLY A 52 3.35 -1.39 -8.07
C GLY A 52 3.72 -1.83 -9.48
N ARG A 53 3.96 -3.14 -9.69
CA ARG A 53 4.30 -3.68 -11.02
C ARG A 53 3.15 -3.64 -12.00
N ASP A 54 1.92 -3.85 -11.53
CA ASP A 54 0.74 -3.85 -12.39
C ASP A 54 0.32 -2.43 -12.80
N HIS A 55 0.44 -1.47 -11.88
CA HIS A 55 -0.09 -0.12 -12.07
C HIS A 55 0.98 0.95 -12.40
N CYS A 56 2.20 0.84 -11.88
CA CYS A 56 3.22 1.90 -12.00
C CYS A 56 4.26 1.62 -13.09
N ASP A 57 4.18 2.34 -14.21
CA ASP A 57 5.23 2.41 -15.25
C ASP A 57 5.66 3.89 -15.41
N PRO A 58 6.97 4.25 -15.39
CA PRO A 58 8.15 3.39 -15.58
C PRO A 58 8.86 2.92 -14.28
N GLY A 59 8.33 3.16 -13.08
CA GLY A 59 8.92 2.62 -11.84
C GLY A 59 8.24 3.07 -10.55
N PHE A 60 8.39 2.26 -9.49
CA PHE A 60 7.80 2.50 -8.17
C PHE A 60 8.78 2.16 -7.03
N VAL A 61 8.44 2.64 -5.83
CA VAL A 61 9.15 2.35 -4.58
C VAL A 61 8.14 1.89 -3.54
N VAL A 62 8.45 0.78 -2.87
CA VAL A 62 7.68 0.29 -1.73
C VAL A 62 8.31 0.81 -0.44
N ILE A 63 7.51 1.46 0.39
CA ILE A 63 7.95 2.03 1.67
C ILE A 63 7.04 1.54 2.78
N ARG A 64 7.59 1.31 3.97
CA ARG A 64 6.79 1.01 5.15
C ARG A 64 5.99 2.25 5.54
N ASP A 65 4.71 2.07 5.83
CA ASP A 65 3.82 3.14 6.24
C ASP A 65 4.40 3.84 7.50
N PRO A 66 4.73 5.14 7.40
CA PRO A 66 5.33 5.87 8.51
C PRO A 66 4.29 6.52 9.44
N ARG A 67 2.99 6.45 9.11
CA ARG A 67 1.89 7.02 9.90
C ARG A 67 1.60 6.15 11.12
#